data_AF-Q9GH93-F1
#
_entry.id   AF-Q9GH93-F1
#
_cell.length_a   1.000
_cell.length_b   1.000
_cell.length_c   1.000
_cell.angle_alpha   90.00
_cell.angle_beta   90.00
_cell.angle_gamma   90.00
#
_symmetry.space_group_name_H-M   'P 1'
#
loop_
_entity.id
_entity.type
_entity.pdbx_description
1 polymer ?
#
loop_
_entity_poly.entity_id
_entity_poly.type
_entity_poly.pdbx_seq_one_letter_code
_entity_poly.pdbx_strand_id
1 'polypeptide(L)'
;WFQNVESMMNHHLGGLIGLGSLGWAGHQIHVSLPINKLLDAGVDPKEIPLPHDFILNRAIMADLYPSFAKGIAPFFTLNWSDYSDFLTFKGGLNPVTGGLWLSDTAHHHVAIAVLFLVAGHMYRTNWGIGHSMREMLEAHRGPFTGEGHKGLYEILTTSWHAQLAINLALFGSLSIIVAHHMYSMPPYPYLATDYGTQLSLFTHHTWIGGFCIVGAAAHAAIFMVRDYDPTNNYNNLLDRVIRHRDAMISHLNWVCIFLGFHSFGLYIHNDTMSALGRPQDMFSDTAIQLQPVFAQWIQNTHFVAPQFSAPNALAATSLTWGGDLVAVGGKVAMMPISLGTSDFLV
;
A
#
# COMPACT_ATOMS: atom_id res chain seq x y z
N TRP A 1 -27.48 13.74 10.54
CA TRP A 1 -26.25 13.15 11.11
C TRP A 1 -25.47 12.38 10.05
N PHE A 2 -26.04 11.31 9.45
CA PHE A 2 -25.35 10.49 8.43
C PHE A 2 -24.74 11.25 7.25
N GLN A 3 -25.36 12.34 6.81
CA GLN A 3 -24.88 13.17 5.69
C GLN A 3 -23.84 14.24 6.11
N ASN A 4 -23.38 14.25 7.36
CA ASN A 4 -22.33 15.16 7.81
C ASN A 4 -20.95 14.61 7.42
N VAL A 5 -20.66 14.65 6.12
CA VAL A 5 -19.49 14.00 5.51
C VAL A 5 -18.18 14.69 5.86
N GLU A 6 -18.17 16.02 6.03
CA GLU A 6 -16.98 16.74 6.51
C GLU A 6 -16.58 16.30 7.92
N SER A 7 -17.54 16.21 8.84
CA SER A 7 -17.29 15.69 10.18
C SER A 7 -16.82 14.23 10.12
N MET A 8 -17.51 13.38 9.36
CA MET A 8 -17.14 11.98 9.20
C MET A 8 -15.70 11.82 8.71
N MET A 9 -15.30 12.57 7.68
CA MET A 9 -13.95 12.50 7.12
C MET A 9 -12.89 13.02 8.10
N ASN A 10 -13.14 14.13 8.79
CA ASN A 10 -12.22 14.62 9.82
C ASN A 10 -12.01 13.60 10.95
N HIS A 11 -13.10 12.97 11.43
CA HIS A 11 -13.03 11.97 12.50
C HIS A 11 -12.41 10.66 12.05
N HIS A 12 -12.65 10.21 10.81
CA HIS A 12 -12.03 8.99 10.29
C HIS A 12 -10.54 9.20 10.01
N LEU A 13 -10.15 10.31 9.38
CA LEU A 13 -8.75 10.60 9.08
C LEU A 13 -7.98 10.88 10.38
N GLY A 14 -8.38 11.88 11.15
CA GLY A 14 -7.65 12.28 12.35
C GLY A 14 -7.86 11.35 13.53
N GLY A 15 -9.10 10.97 13.80
CA GLY A 15 -9.47 10.12 14.92
C GLY A 15 -9.11 8.66 14.67
N LEU A 16 -9.82 8.00 13.76
CA LEU A 16 -9.68 6.55 13.56
C LEU A 16 -8.29 6.15 13.04
N ILE A 17 -7.82 6.77 11.95
CA ILE A 17 -6.54 6.42 11.34
C ILE A 17 -5.39 7.08 12.10
N GLY A 18 -5.47 8.40 12.35
CA GLY A 18 -4.43 9.17 13.01
C GLY A 18 -4.14 8.69 14.44
N LEU A 19 -5.15 8.68 15.33
CA LEU A 19 -4.97 8.20 16.71
C LEU A 19 -4.76 6.69 16.78
N GLY A 20 -5.35 5.90 15.86
CA GLY A 20 -5.09 4.47 15.75
C GLY A 20 -3.61 4.18 15.47
N SER A 21 -3.03 4.86 14.48
CA SER A 21 -1.61 4.75 14.15
C SER A 21 -0.71 5.26 15.28
N LEU A 22 -1.10 6.35 15.95
CA LEU A 22 -0.34 6.89 17.09
C LEU A 22 -0.34 5.92 18.28
N GLY A 23 -1.50 5.35 18.61
CA GLY A 23 -1.65 4.35 19.66
C GLY A 23 -0.87 3.08 19.36
N TRP A 24 -0.88 2.64 18.10
CA TRP A 24 -0.09 1.49 17.66
C TRP A 24 1.41 1.78 17.71
N ALA A 25 1.87 2.96 17.29
CA ALA A 25 3.27 3.36 17.44
C ALA A 25 3.70 3.37 18.91
N GLY A 26 2.87 3.89 19.81
CA GLY A 26 3.12 3.84 21.26
C GLY A 26 3.24 2.40 21.77
N HIS A 27 2.36 1.50 21.34
CA HIS A 27 2.47 0.07 21.65
C HIS A 27 3.76 -0.55 21.11
N GLN A 28 4.11 -0.28 19.84
CA GLN A 28 5.33 -0.78 19.24
C GLN A 28 6.56 -0.32 20.02
N ILE A 29 6.65 0.98 20.34
CA ILE A 29 7.80 1.57 21.03
C ILE A 29 7.96 1.03 22.45
N HIS A 30 6.86 0.96 23.21
CA HIS A 30 6.92 0.67 24.65
C HIS A 30 6.76 -0.81 25.01
N VAL A 31 6.29 -1.65 24.08
CA VAL A 31 6.03 -3.08 24.33
C VAL A 31 6.73 -3.96 23.29
N SER A 32 6.40 -3.79 22.00
CA SER A 32 6.88 -4.73 20.98
C SER A 32 8.40 -4.66 20.78
N LEU A 33 8.96 -3.44 20.71
CA LEU A 33 10.39 -3.20 20.50
C LEU A 33 11.30 -3.81 21.57
N PRO A 34 11.10 -3.55 22.88
CA PRO A 34 11.98 -4.13 23.90
C PRO A 34 11.91 -5.66 23.94
N ILE A 35 10.70 -6.23 23.81
CA ILE A 35 10.51 -7.69 23.83
C ILE A 35 11.18 -8.34 22.63
N ASN A 36 10.94 -7.84 21.41
CA ASN A 36 11.56 -8.42 20.21
C ASN A 36 13.08 -8.25 20.21
N LYS A 37 13.62 -7.16 20.77
CA LYS A 37 15.07 -7.01 20.91
C LYS A 37 15.70 -8.09 21.79
N LEU A 38 15.01 -8.51 22.85
CA LEU A 38 15.44 -9.61 23.72
C LEU A 38 15.25 -10.99 23.07
N LEU A 39 14.12 -11.20 22.38
CA LEU A 39 13.87 -12.43 21.61
C LEU A 39 14.91 -12.64 20.52
N ASP A 40 15.22 -11.59 19.75
CA ASP A 40 16.24 -11.62 18.69
C ASP A 40 17.66 -11.82 19.26
N ALA A 41 17.88 -11.49 20.54
CA ALA A 41 19.12 -11.77 21.28
C ALA A 41 19.17 -13.19 21.88
N GLY A 42 18.12 -14.00 21.69
CA GLY A 42 18.06 -15.39 22.17
C GLY A 42 17.66 -15.55 23.64
N VAL A 43 17.07 -14.52 24.26
CA VAL A 43 16.56 -14.61 25.63
C VAL A 43 15.29 -15.48 25.64
N ASP A 44 15.24 -16.45 26.56
CA ASP A 44 14.06 -17.31 26.73
C ASP A 44 12.83 -16.46 27.09
N PRO A 45 11.66 -16.67 26.47
CA PRO A 45 10.46 -15.88 26.75
C PRO A 45 10.05 -15.83 28.23
N LYS A 46 10.44 -16.82 29.05
CA LYS A 46 10.14 -16.84 30.50
C LYS A 46 11.01 -15.88 31.30
N GLU A 47 12.18 -15.53 30.78
CA GLU A 47 13.14 -14.62 31.41
C GLU A 47 12.93 -13.17 30.96
N ILE A 48 12.12 -12.94 29.92
CA ILE A 48 11.79 -11.60 29.43
C ILE A 48 10.85 -10.92 30.44
N PRO A 49 11.18 -9.70 30.92
CA PRO A 49 10.29 -8.92 31.77
C PRO A 49 8.89 -8.78 31.15
N LEU A 50 7.86 -8.70 31.99
CA LEU A 50 6.51 -8.55 31.47
C LEU A 50 6.35 -7.15 30.84
N PRO A 51 5.43 -6.97 29.87
CA PRO A 51 5.24 -5.68 29.20
C PRO A 51 5.09 -4.47 30.12
N HIS A 52 4.45 -4.64 31.28
CA HIS A 52 4.25 -3.56 32.24
C HIS A 52 5.55 -3.16 32.96
N ASP A 53 6.53 -4.05 33.09
CA ASP A 53 7.82 -3.76 33.71
C ASP A 53 8.62 -2.75 32.87
N PHE A 54 8.56 -2.86 31.54
CA PHE A 54 9.17 -1.89 30.63
C PHE A 54 8.54 -0.49 30.71
N ILE A 55 7.26 -0.41 31.09
CA ILE A 55 6.54 0.87 31.25
C ILE A 55 6.86 1.50 32.60
N LEU A 56 6.82 0.70 33.67
CA LEU A 56 6.98 1.17 35.05
C LEU A 56 8.45 1.45 35.40
N ASN A 57 9.38 0.67 34.83
CA ASN A 57 10.80 0.80 35.10
C ASN A 57 11.56 1.31 33.88
N ARG A 58 11.74 2.64 33.86
CA ARG A 58 12.52 3.35 32.84
C ARG A 58 13.96 2.85 32.71
N ALA A 59 14.58 2.32 33.77
CA ALA A 59 15.96 1.85 33.72
C ALA A 59 16.10 0.68 32.74
N ILE A 60 15.16 -0.26 32.75
CA ILE A 60 15.15 -1.42 31.84
C ILE A 60 15.08 -0.96 30.38
N MET A 61 14.22 0.04 30.09
CA MET A 61 14.15 0.62 28.74
C MET A 61 15.42 1.37 28.36
N ALA A 62 16.05 2.09 29.28
CA ALA A 62 17.30 2.82 29.04
C ALA A 62 18.49 1.89 28.78
N ASP A 63 18.51 0.70 29.38
CA ASP A 63 19.53 -0.33 29.11
C ASP A 63 19.42 -0.86 27.67
N LEU A 64 18.20 -0.98 27.15
CA LEU A 64 17.95 -1.41 25.76
C LEU A 64 18.10 -0.27 24.76
N TYR A 65 17.63 0.93 25.11
CA TYR A 65 17.54 2.11 24.26
C TYR A 65 18.03 3.34 25.06
N PRO A 66 19.33 3.68 24.99
CA PRO A 66 19.93 4.71 25.83
C PRO A 66 19.25 6.09 25.77
N SER A 67 18.56 6.42 24.68
CA SER A 67 17.82 7.68 24.56
C SER A 67 16.68 7.82 25.57
N PHE A 68 16.13 6.70 26.09
CA PHE A 68 15.11 6.73 27.13
C PHE A 68 15.62 7.41 28.41
N ALA A 69 16.93 7.43 28.68
CA ALA A 69 17.52 8.17 29.81
C ALA A 69 17.40 9.71 29.67
N LYS A 70 17.17 10.24 28.46
CA LYS A 70 16.88 11.66 28.20
C LYS A 70 15.41 12.03 28.42
N GLY A 71 14.52 11.04 28.30
CA GLY A 71 13.08 11.19 28.56
C GLY A 71 12.38 11.97 27.45
N ILE A 72 11.33 12.70 27.79
CA ILE A 72 10.48 13.40 26.81
C ILE A 72 10.95 14.82 26.48
N ALA A 73 12.04 15.30 27.10
CA ALA A 73 12.54 16.65 26.85
C ALA A 73 12.92 16.90 25.37
N PRO A 74 13.66 16.00 24.68
CA PRO A 74 13.98 16.18 23.26
C PRO A 74 12.75 16.29 22.34
N PHE A 75 11.63 15.68 22.70
CA PHE A 75 10.37 15.81 21.95
C PHE A 75 9.85 17.25 21.96
N PHE A 76 9.76 17.87 23.15
CA PHE A 76 9.24 19.24 23.30
C PHE A 76 10.19 20.34 22.83
N THR A 77 11.50 20.05 22.79
CA THR A 77 12.51 20.98 22.26
C THR A 77 12.80 20.77 20.77
N LEU A 78 12.11 19.82 20.11
CA LEU A 78 12.31 19.44 18.71
C LEU A 78 13.72 18.91 18.38
N ASN A 79 14.46 18.42 19.38
CA ASN A 79 15.76 17.77 19.18
C ASN A 79 15.60 16.26 18.87
N TRP A 80 14.88 15.95 17.79
CA TRP A 80 14.39 14.60 17.52
C TRP A 80 15.45 13.56 17.12
N SER A 81 16.65 14.00 16.72
CA SER A 81 17.76 13.08 16.42
C SER A 81 18.16 12.21 17.62
N ASP A 82 17.81 12.63 18.83
CA ASP A 82 18.05 11.86 20.06
C ASP A 82 17.29 10.53 20.13
N TYR A 83 16.23 10.34 19.33
CA TYR A 83 15.39 9.12 19.34
C TYR A 83 15.76 8.09 18.26
N SER A 84 16.96 8.20 17.67
CA SER A 84 17.39 7.36 16.54
C SER A 84 17.67 5.89 16.90
N ASP A 85 17.64 5.51 18.17
CA ASP A 85 17.86 4.13 18.64
C ASP A 85 16.60 3.26 18.59
N PHE A 86 15.40 3.86 18.62
CA PHE A 86 14.12 3.15 18.49
C PHE A 86 13.22 3.65 17.34
N LEU A 87 13.47 4.86 16.80
CA LEU A 87 12.86 5.36 15.55
C LEU A 87 13.92 5.38 14.45
N THR A 88 14.08 4.25 13.77
CA THR A 88 15.13 4.09 12.76
C THR A 88 14.61 4.33 11.35
N PHE A 89 15.53 4.35 10.38
CA PHE A 89 15.23 4.36 8.95
C PHE A 89 16.23 3.46 8.21
N LYS A 90 16.39 2.22 8.69
CA LYS A 90 17.40 1.28 8.16
C LYS A 90 17.02 0.83 6.75
N GLY A 91 15.76 0.48 6.54
CA GLY A 91 15.31 -0.18 5.32
C GLY A 91 15.71 -1.65 5.27
N GLY A 92 15.07 -2.41 4.38
CA GLY A 92 15.32 -3.84 4.22
C GLY A 92 14.78 -4.71 5.35
N LEU A 93 15.43 -5.86 5.57
CA LEU A 93 14.99 -6.90 6.51
C LEU A 93 15.99 -7.06 7.67
N ASN A 94 15.47 -7.42 8.84
CA ASN A 94 16.26 -7.87 9.97
C ASN A 94 16.86 -9.26 9.64
N PRO A 95 18.19 -9.42 9.58
CA PRO A 95 18.83 -10.68 9.21
C PRO A 95 18.55 -11.85 10.15
N VAL A 96 18.16 -11.57 11.41
CA VAL A 96 17.84 -12.61 12.40
C VAL A 96 16.48 -13.22 12.11
N THR A 97 15.50 -12.38 11.78
CA THR A 97 14.09 -12.80 11.69
C THR A 97 13.58 -12.93 10.25
N GLY A 98 14.23 -12.29 9.29
CA GLY A 98 13.77 -12.19 7.91
C GLY A 98 12.54 -11.28 7.73
N GLY A 99 12.10 -10.57 8.77
CA GLY A 99 11.02 -9.58 8.72
C GLY A 99 11.54 -8.14 8.67
N LEU A 100 10.66 -7.18 8.48
CA LEU A 100 10.99 -5.74 8.56
C LEU A 100 11.54 -5.37 9.95
N TRP A 101 12.39 -4.33 9.99
CA TRP A 101 12.84 -3.75 11.24
C TRP A 101 11.66 -3.13 12.00
N LEU A 102 11.36 -3.65 13.19
CA LEU A 102 10.24 -3.14 13.98
C LEU A 102 10.40 -1.65 14.34
N SER A 103 11.63 -1.17 14.52
CA SER A 103 11.92 0.24 14.77
C SER A 103 11.62 1.13 13.56
N ASP A 104 11.79 0.61 12.34
CA ASP A 104 11.34 1.28 11.12
C ASP A 104 9.80 1.26 11.04
N THR A 105 9.14 0.16 11.43
CA THR A 105 7.66 0.12 11.47
C THR A 105 7.08 1.08 12.50
N ALA A 106 7.73 1.26 13.66
CA ALA A 106 7.34 2.24 14.67
C ALA A 106 7.45 3.66 14.13
N HIS A 107 8.58 3.99 13.49
CA HIS A 107 8.77 5.28 12.84
C HIS A 107 7.77 5.51 11.71
N HIS A 108 7.48 4.49 10.90
CA HIS A 108 6.43 4.54 9.89
C HIS A 108 5.07 4.91 10.51
N HIS A 109 4.64 4.25 11.59
CA HIS A 109 3.35 4.55 12.22
C HIS A 109 3.31 5.93 12.88
N VAL A 110 4.42 6.43 13.44
CA VAL A 110 4.52 7.83 13.89
C VAL A 110 4.31 8.79 12.72
N ALA A 111 4.95 8.56 11.58
CA ALA A 111 4.80 9.40 10.40
C ALA A 111 3.37 9.36 9.83
N ILE A 112 2.77 8.17 9.74
CA ILE A 112 1.36 7.98 9.34
C ILE A 112 0.42 8.68 10.31
N ALA A 113 0.67 8.59 11.62
CA ALA A 113 -0.15 9.25 12.63
C ALA A 113 -0.16 10.76 12.42
N VAL A 114 1.01 11.39 12.27
CA VAL A 114 1.12 12.83 12.03
C VAL A 114 0.42 13.22 10.73
N LEU A 115 0.67 12.48 9.64
CA LEU A 115 0.05 12.74 8.34
C LEU A 115 -1.48 12.75 8.43
N PHE A 116 -2.07 11.72 9.03
CA PHE A 116 -3.52 11.57 9.11
C PHE A 116 -4.18 12.45 10.17
N LEU A 117 -3.48 12.76 11.27
CA LEU A 117 -3.92 13.77 12.23
C LEU A 117 -4.01 15.15 11.56
N VAL A 118 -3.01 15.54 10.78
CA VAL A 118 -3.04 16.81 10.03
C VAL A 118 -4.13 16.77 8.94
N ALA A 119 -4.23 15.68 8.18
CA ALA A 119 -5.26 15.52 7.14
C ALA A 119 -6.69 15.60 7.70
N GLY A 120 -6.91 15.12 8.92
CA GLY A 120 -8.19 15.20 9.64
C GLY A 120 -8.65 16.60 10.02
N HIS A 121 -7.88 17.65 9.72
CA HIS A 121 -8.23 19.05 9.97
C HIS A 121 -8.52 19.83 8.68
N MET A 122 -8.62 19.15 7.53
CA MET A 122 -8.84 19.80 6.23
C MET A 122 -10.27 20.34 6.07
N TYR A 123 -11.29 19.63 6.55
CA TYR A 123 -12.68 19.95 6.20
C TYR A 123 -13.35 20.89 7.20
N ARG A 124 -14.14 21.82 6.69
CA ARG A 124 -14.84 22.84 7.46
C ARG A 124 -15.90 22.21 8.36
N THR A 125 -15.90 22.60 9.63
CA THR A 125 -16.92 22.19 10.61
C THR A 125 -17.54 23.43 11.28
N ASN A 126 -17.94 23.34 12.55
CA ASN A 126 -18.70 24.38 13.24
C ASN A 126 -17.92 25.70 13.45
N TRP A 127 -16.59 25.66 13.38
CA TRP A 127 -15.73 26.82 13.67
C TRP A 127 -15.33 27.64 12.44
N GLY A 128 -15.98 27.42 11.29
CA GLY A 128 -15.80 28.24 10.08
C GLY A 128 -14.46 28.09 9.34
N ILE A 129 -13.47 27.41 9.93
CA ILE A 129 -12.15 27.14 9.32
C ILE A 129 -12.17 25.80 8.60
N GLY A 130 -11.58 25.74 7.39
CA GLY A 130 -11.44 24.54 6.57
C GLY A 130 -12.20 24.62 5.23
N HIS A 131 -12.20 23.52 4.48
CA HIS A 131 -12.82 23.41 3.17
C HIS A 131 -14.18 22.70 3.21
N SER A 132 -15.17 23.19 2.46
CA SER A 132 -16.38 22.42 2.17
C SER A 132 -16.12 21.51 0.96
N MET A 133 -16.53 20.24 1.05
CA MET A 133 -16.36 19.30 -0.06
C MET A 133 -17.14 19.73 -1.31
N ARG A 134 -18.35 20.25 -1.13
CA ARG A 134 -19.17 20.76 -2.23
C ARG A 134 -18.48 21.92 -2.94
N GLU A 135 -18.02 22.93 -2.20
CA GLU A 135 -17.31 24.09 -2.76
C GLU A 135 -16.08 23.64 -3.56
N MET A 136 -15.29 22.72 -3.00
CA MET A 136 -14.12 22.18 -3.70
C MET A 136 -14.50 21.46 -4.99
N LEU A 137 -15.49 20.56 -4.96
CA LEU A 137 -15.92 19.83 -6.15
C LEU A 137 -16.39 20.81 -7.25
N GLU A 138 -17.26 21.75 -6.90
CA GLU A 138 -17.81 22.70 -7.87
C GLU A 138 -16.79 23.68 -8.45
N ALA A 139 -15.72 23.99 -7.71
CA ALA A 139 -14.62 24.82 -8.19
C ALA A 139 -13.78 24.14 -9.28
N HIS A 140 -13.74 22.79 -9.33
CA HIS A 140 -12.95 22.05 -10.30
C HIS A 140 -13.73 21.79 -11.59
N ARG A 141 -13.61 22.73 -12.53
CA ARG A 141 -14.21 22.66 -13.88
C ARG A 141 -13.17 23.00 -14.94
N GLY A 142 -13.27 22.34 -16.09
CA GLY A 142 -12.34 22.54 -17.20
C GLY A 142 -13.07 22.74 -18.52
N PRO A 143 -12.36 23.22 -19.56
CA PRO A 143 -12.97 23.55 -20.85
C PRO A 143 -13.59 22.34 -21.57
N PHE A 144 -13.12 21.12 -21.28
CA PHE A 144 -13.59 19.88 -21.92
C PHE A 144 -14.66 19.13 -21.12
N THR A 145 -14.85 19.46 -19.84
CA THR A 145 -15.60 18.65 -18.87
C THR A 145 -16.97 19.23 -18.48
N GLY A 146 -17.41 20.28 -19.16
CA GLY A 146 -18.73 20.88 -18.94
C GLY A 146 -18.87 21.42 -17.51
N GLU A 147 -19.91 20.97 -16.80
CA GLU A 147 -20.17 21.38 -15.41
C GLU A 147 -19.22 20.74 -14.38
N GLY A 148 -18.24 19.93 -14.82
CA GLY A 148 -17.24 19.32 -13.96
C GLY A 148 -17.86 18.38 -12.92
N HIS A 149 -17.46 18.54 -11.65
CA HIS A 149 -17.87 17.66 -10.55
C HIS A 149 -19.21 18.03 -9.89
N LYS A 150 -19.98 18.97 -10.47
CA LYS A 150 -21.30 19.34 -9.97
C LYS A 150 -22.21 18.12 -9.85
N GLY A 151 -22.94 17.99 -8.74
CA GLY A 151 -23.84 16.84 -8.48
C GLY A 151 -23.18 15.65 -7.79
N LEU A 152 -21.84 15.56 -7.74
CA LEU A 152 -21.15 14.43 -7.10
C LEU A 152 -21.31 14.44 -5.58
N TYR A 153 -21.31 15.62 -4.96
CA TYR A 153 -21.55 15.74 -3.51
C TYR A 153 -22.94 15.21 -3.16
N GLU A 154 -23.95 15.55 -3.95
CA GLU A 154 -25.33 15.10 -3.79
C GLU A 154 -25.42 13.58 -3.98
N ILE A 155 -24.79 13.02 -5.02
CA ILE A 155 -24.76 11.57 -5.26
C ILE A 155 -24.20 10.82 -4.03
N LEU A 156 -23.04 11.22 -3.53
CA LEU A 156 -22.35 10.52 -2.44
C LEU A 156 -23.01 10.72 -1.07
N THR A 157 -23.79 11.78 -0.90
CA THR A 157 -24.54 12.01 0.35
C THR A 157 -25.95 11.41 0.33
N THR A 158 -26.47 11.01 -0.84
CA THR A 158 -27.83 10.47 -0.97
C THR A 158 -27.88 8.99 -1.33
N SER A 159 -26.94 8.49 -2.14
CA SER A 159 -26.88 7.09 -2.53
C SER A 159 -25.82 6.32 -1.73
N TRP A 160 -26.29 5.39 -0.91
CA TRP A 160 -25.41 4.42 -0.26
C TRP A 160 -24.75 3.45 -1.25
N HIS A 161 -25.42 3.15 -2.37
CA HIS A 161 -24.83 2.30 -3.41
C HIS A 161 -23.67 2.99 -4.13
N ALA A 162 -23.76 4.30 -4.38
CA ALA A 162 -22.64 5.07 -4.92
C ALA A 162 -21.43 5.06 -3.97
N GLN A 163 -21.67 5.31 -2.68
CA GLN A 163 -20.60 5.29 -1.68
C GLN A 163 -19.98 3.89 -1.54
N LEU A 164 -20.80 2.85 -1.48
CA LEU A 164 -20.34 1.47 -1.36
C LEU A 164 -19.54 1.03 -2.60
N ALA A 165 -19.95 1.44 -3.79
CA ALA A 165 -19.21 1.16 -5.02
C ALA A 165 -17.79 1.72 -4.97
N ILE A 166 -17.63 3.00 -4.61
CA ILE A 166 -16.30 3.63 -4.50
C ILE A 166 -15.46 2.95 -3.40
N ASN A 167 -16.07 2.71 -2.23
CA ASN A 167 -15.38 2.08 -1.11
C ASN A 167 -14.87 0.68 -1.48
N LEU A 168 -15.69 -0.14 -2.13
CA LEU A 168 -15.30 -1.49 -2.56
C LEU A 168 -14.23 -1.46 -3.66
N ALA A 169 -14.27 -0.50 -4.58
CA ALA A 169 -13.26 -0.35 -5.63
C ALA A 169 -11.88 -0.07 -5.02
N LEU A 170 -11.82 0.89 -4.09
CA LEU A 170 -10.58 1.27 -3.41
C LEU A 170 -10.12 0.19 -2.42
N PHE A 171 -11.03 -0.40 -1.65
CA PHE A 171 -10.71 -1.43 -0.67
C PHE A 171 -10.21 -2.71 -1.33
N GLY A 172 -10.86 -3.15 -2.41
CA GLY A 172 -10.42 -4.31 -3.17
C GLY A 172 -9.04 -4.10 -3.79
N SER A 173 -8.81 -2.93 -4.38
CA SER A 173 -7.49 -2.55 -4.92
C SER A 173 -6.42 -2.50 -3.82
N LEU A 174 -6.74 -1.93 -2.65
CA LEU A 174 -5.84 -1.89 -1.50
C LEU A 174 -5.50 -3.29 -1.00
N SER A 175 -6.45 -4.23 -0.96
CA SER A 175 -6.20 -5.62 -0.58
C SER A 175 -5.18 -6.28 -1.51
N ILE A 176 -5.25 -6.03 -2.84
CA ILE A 176 -4.27 -6.53 -3.80
C ILE A 176 -2.90 -5.89 -3.57
N ILE A 177 -2.85 -4.57 -3.32
CA ILE A 177 -1.60 -3.88 -2.97
C ILE A 177 -0.97 -4.45 -1.69
N VAL A 178 -1.78 -4.74 -0.67
CA VAL A 178 -1.33 -5.40 0.57
C VAL A 178 -0.70 -6.76 0.26
N ALA A 179 -1.31 -7.56 -0.62
CA ALA A 179 -0.72 -8.81 -1.06
C ALA A 179 0.69 -8.60 -1.64
N HIS A 180 0.84 -7.66 -2.58
CA HIS A 180 2.12 -7.36 -3.22
C HIS A 180 3.17 -6.80 -2.24
N HIS A 181 2.77 -5.95 -1.31
CA HIS A 181 3.68 -5.40 -0.32
C HIS A 181 4.12 -6.47 0.69
N MET A 182 3.21 -7.32 1.18
CA MET A 182 3.54 -8.27 2.25
C MET A 182 4.48 -9.39 1.79
N TYR A 183 4.38 -9.87 0.55
CA TYR A 183 5.29 -10.92 0.09
C TYR A 183 6.70 -10.38 -0.17
N SER A 184 6.81 -9.15 -0.68
CA SER A 184 8.10 -8.53 -1.05
C SER A 184 8.75 -7.76 0.10
N MET A 185 7.98 -7.39 1.13
CA MET A 185 8.45 -6.73 2.36
C MET A 185 7.82 -7.41 3.59
N PRO A 186 8.21 -8.65 3.94
CA PRO A 186 7.60 -9.42 5.02
C PRO A 186 7.58 -8.64 6.35
N PRO A 187 6.42 -8.20 6.86
CA PRO A 187 6.39 -7.27 7.99
C PRO A 187 6.55 -7.94 9.36
N TYR A 188 6.48 -9.28 9.41
CA TYR A 188 6.48 -10.04 10.65
C TYR A 188 7.74 -10.90 10.80
N PRO A 189 8.27 -11.07 12.04
CA PRO A 189 9.38 -11.97 12.31
C PRO A 189 9.09 -13.41 11.86
N TYR A 190 10.08 -14.05 11.24
CA TYR A 190 10.07 -15.45 10.77
C TYR A 190 9.04 -15.80 9.69
N LEU A 191 8.18 -14.85 9.28
CA LEU A 191 7.18 -15.05 8.24
C LEU A 191 7.80 -15.36 6.87
N ALA A 192 8.90 -14.69 6.52
CA ALA A 192 9.51 -14.81 5.19
C ALA A 192 9.95 -16.24 4.85
N THR A 193 10.35 -17.02 5.85
CA THR A 193 10.75 -18.43 5.66
C THR A 193 9.61 -19.43 5.82
N ASP A 194 8.41 -18.95 6.19
CA ASP A 194 7.19 -19.73 6.17
C ASP A 194 6.48 -19.51 4.82
N TYR A 195 6.95 -20.26 3.83
CA TYR A 195 6.46 -20.15 2.45
C TYR A 195 4.97 -20.46 2.32
N GLY A 196 4.44 -21.36 3.16
CA GLY A 196 3.03 -21.72 3.15
C GLY A 196 2.15 -20.55 3.59
N THR A 197 2.55 -19.86 4.65
CA THR A 197 1.84 -18.66 5.11
C THR A 197 1.96 -17.51 4.11
N GLN A 198 3.14 -17.27 3.53
CA GLN A 198 3.33 -16.23 2.50
C GLN A 198 2.42 -16.44 1.28
N LEU A 199 2.43 -17.65 0.70
CA LEU A 199 1.57 -17.99 -0.44
C LEU A 199 0.09 -17.84 -0.09
N SER A 200 -0.29 -18.31 1.10
CA SER A 200 -1.67 -18.27 1.58
C SER A 200 -2.16 -16.84 1.76
N LEU A 201 -1.37 -15.96 2.39
CA LEU A 201 -1.72 -14.56 2.60
C LEU A 201 -1.80 -13.78 1.28
N PHE A 202 -0.85 -13.99 0.36
CA PHE A 202 -0.88 -13.37 -0.95
C PHE A 202 -2.15 -13.76 -1.73
N THR A 203 -2.41 -15.06 -1.82
CA THR A 203 -3.57 -15.60 -2.54
C THR A 203 -4.87 -15.13 -1.91
N HIS A 204 -4.98 -15.18 -0.58
CA HIS A 204 -6.15 -14.73 0.17
C HIS A 204 -6.47 -13.26 -0.13
N HIS A 205 -5.51 -12.35 0.04
CA HIS A 205 -5.74 -10.91 -0.16
C HIS A 205 -6.02 -10.57 -1.62
N THR A 206 -5.43 -11.30 -2.57
CA THR A 206 -5.71 -11.14 -3.99
C THR A 206 -7.15 -11.52 -4.32
N TRP A 207 -7.63 -12.66 -3.82
CA TRP A 207 -9.02 -13.10 -4.02
C TRP A 207 -10.03 -12.16 -3.39
N ILE A 208 -9.82 -11.77 -2.13
CA ILE A 208 -10.68 -10.78 -1.46
C ILE A 208 -10.72 -9.48 -2.27
N GLY A 209 -9.55 -9.04 -2.76
CA GLY A 209 -9.44 -7.87 -3.63
C GLY A 209 -10.28 -7.98 -4.89
N GLY A 210 -10.18 -9.10 -5.61
CA GLY A 210 -10.97 -9.38 -6.80
C GLY A 210 -12.49 -9.37 -6.53
N PHE A 211 -12.94 -10.04 -5.46
CA PHE A 211 -14.35 -10.05 -5.07
C PHE A 211 -14.87 -8.64 -4.76
N CYS A 212 -14.10 -7.83 -4.02
CA CYS A 212 -14.49 -6.45 -3.71
C CYS A 212 -14.57 -5.59 -4.97
N ILE A 213 -13.61 -5.68 -5.90
CA ILE A 213 -13.63 -4.90 -7.16
C ILE A 213 -14.85 -5.28 -8.03
N VAL A 214 -15.18 -6.57 -8.14
CA VAL A 214 -16.39 -7.00 -8.86
C VAL A 214 -17.66 -6.49 -8.15
N GLY A 215 -17.70 -6.56 -6.82
CA GLY A 215 -18.78 -6.00 -6.01
C GLY A 215 -18.94 -4.48 -6.20
N ALA A 216 -17.85 -3.75 -6.40
CA ALA A 216 -17.86 -2.33 -6.70
C ALA A 216 -18.61 -2.03 -8.01
N ALA A 217 -18.29 -2.78 -9.07
CA ALA A 217 -18.98 -2.65 -10.36
C ALA A 217 -20.48 -3.01 -10.25
N ALA A 218 -20.82 -4.04 -9.48
CA ALA A 218 -22.21 -4.41 -9.23
C ALA A 218 -22.98 -3.28 -8.53
N HIS A 219 -22.41 -2.68 -7.48
CA HIS A 219 -23.05 -1.57 -6.77
C HIS A 219 -23.09 -0.27 -7.60
N ALA A 220 -22.10 -0.02 -8.45
CA ALA A 220 -22.15 1.09 -9.40
C ALA A 220 -23.33 0.92 -10.39
N ALA A 221 -23.55 -0.30 -10.90
CA ALA A 221 -24.70 -0.58 -11.75
C ALA A 221 -26.04 -0.45 -11.00
N ILE A 222 -26.10 -0.90 -9.73
CA ILE A 222 -27.30 -0.71 -8.89
C ILE A 222 -27.59 0.77 -8.68
N PHE A 223 -26.56 1.58 -8.38
CA PHE A 223 -26.68 3.04 -8.30
C PHE A 223 -27.25 3.63 -9.60
N MET A 224 -26.70 3.24 -10.76
CA MET A 224 -27.16 3.73 -12.07
C MET A 224 -28.62 3.40 -12.37
N VAL A 225 -29.14 2.29 -11.84
CA VAL A 225 -30.53 1.85 -12.07
C VAL A 225 -31.51 2.52 -11.10
N ARG A 226 -31.12 2.65 -9.83
CA ARG A 226 -32.05 3.04 -8.76
C ARG A 226 -31.98 4.50 -8.37
N ASP A 227 -30.76 5.04 -8.28
CA ASP A 227 -30.50 6.29 -7.57
C ASP A 227 -29.96 7.40 -8.50
N TYR A 228 -29.60 7.06 -9.75
CA TYR A 228 -29.17 8.04 -10.73
C TYR A 228 -30.35 8.90 -11.23
N ASP A 229 -30.20 10.22 -11.12
CA ASP A 229 -31.12 11.21 -11.70
C ASP A 229 -30.42 12.02 -12.80
N PRO A 230 -30.87 11.94 -14.07
CA PRO A 230 -30.27 12.69 -15.17
C PRO A 230 -30.43 14.22 -15.03
N THR A 231 -31.43 14.68 -14.29
CA THR A 231 -31.70 16.12 -14.11
C THR A 231 -30.59 16.78 -13.32
N ASN A 232 -30.21 16.16 -12.20
CA ASN A 232 -29.15 16.67 -11.31
C ASN A 232 -27.74 16.49 -11.89
N ASN A 233 -27.57 15.57 -12.85
CA ASN A 233 -26.28 15.27 -13.48
C ASN A 233 -26.10 15.92 -14.84
N TYR A 234 -27.01 16.80 -15.28
CA TYR A 234 -26.96 17.38 -16.61
C TYR A 234 -25.60 18.03 -16.93
N ASN A 235 -24.96 17.55 -18.00
CA ASN A 235 -23.68 18.03 -18.53
C ASN A 235 -22.50 18.05 -17.53
N ASN A 236 -22.58 17.31 -16.42
CA ASN A 236 -21.44 17.06 -15.54
C ASN A 236 -20.57 15.90 -16.07
N LEU A 237 -19.54 15.51 -15.32
CA LEU A 237 -18.65 14.41 -15.69
C LEU A 237 -19.39 13.08 -15.93
N LEU A 238 -20.34 12.72 -15.07
CA LEU A 238 -21.05 11.43 -15.15
C LEU A 238 -21.95 11.37 -16.40
N ASP A 239 -22.72 12.42 -16.67
CA ASP A 239 -23.54 12.52 -17.89
C ASP A 239 -22.67 12.48 -19.15
N ARG A 240 -21.53 13.19 -19.13
CA ARG A 240 -20.60 13.19 -20.26
C ARG A 240 -20.09 11.80 -20.56
N VAL A 241 -19.65 11.03 -19.56
CA VAL A 241 -19.22 9.63 -19.70
C VAL A 241 -20.31 8.79 -20.38
N ILE A 242 -21.57 8.92 -19.95
CA ILE A 242 -22.70 8.18 -20.52
C ILE A 242 -22.89 8.52 -22.00
N ARG A 243 -22.74 9.80 -22.39
CA ARG A 243 -22.93 10.26 -23.78
C ARG A 243 -21.91 9.71 -24.79
N HIS A 244 -20.75 9.25 -24.35
CA HIS A 244 -19.73 8.64 -25.23
C HIS A 244 -19.37 7.21 -24.83
N ARG A 245 -20.26 6.53 -24.10
CA ARG A 245 -20.05 5.14 -23.63
C ARG A 245 -19.72 4.17 -24.76
N ASP A 246 -20.33 4.32 -25.94
CA ASP A 246 -20.09 3.42 -27.07
C ASP A 246 -18.65 3.54 -27.60
N ALA A 247 -18.10 4.75 -27.58
CA ALA A 247 -16.70 4.98 -27.89
C ALA A 247 -15.78 4.33 -26.84
N MET A 248 -16.07 4.51 -25.55
CA MET A 248 -15.27 3.88 -24.48
C MET A 248 -15.28 2.35 -24.58
N ILE A 249 -16.46 1.75 -24.78
CA ILE A 249 -16.61 0.29 -24.86
C ILE A 249 -15.95 -0.27 -26.12
N SER A 250 -16.07 0.39 -27.27
CA SER A 250 -15.41 -0.07 -28.51
C SER A 250 -13.89 0.00 -28.43
N HIS A 251 -13.33 1.07 -27.86
CA HIS A 251 -11.88 1.17 -27.66
C HIS A 251 -11.38 0.12 -26.66
N LEU A 252 -12.09 -0.09 -25.56
CA LEU A 252 -11.74 -1.13 -24.59
C LEU A 252 -11.83 -2.53 -25.22
N ASN A 253 -12.85 -2.80 -26.02
CA ASN A 253 -12.99 -4.06 -26.76
C ASN A 253 -11.79 -4.29 -27.69
N TRP A 254 -11.40 -3.28 -28.47
CA TRP A 254 -10.22 -3.35 -29.32
C TRP A 254 -8.95 -3.63 -28.51
N VAL A 255 -8.73 -2.94 -27.38
CA VAL A 255 -7.59 -3.20 -26.49
C VAL A 255 -7.61 -4.64 -25.97
N CYS A 256 -8.76 -5.18 -25.55
CA CYS A 256 -8.86 -6.56 -25.08
C CYS A 256 -8.50 -7.58 -26.19
N ILE A 257 -8.95 -7.35 -27.42
CA ILE A 257 -8.61 -8.21 -28.57
C ILE A 257 -7.11 -8.12 -28.86
N PHE A 258 -6.56 -6.90 -28.89
CA PHE A 258 -5.13 -6.68 -29.09
C PHE A 258 -4.31 -7.41 -28.04
N LEU A 259 -4.62 -7.22 -26.75
CA LEU A 259 -3.92 -7.90 -25.65
C LEU A 259 -4.04 -9.42 -25.78
N GLY A 260 -5.23 -9.97 -26.06
CA GLY A 260 -5.40 -11.41 -26.25
C GLY A 260 -4.53 -12.01 -27.35
N PHE A 261 -4.41 -11.33 -28.50
CA PHE A 261 -3.52 -11.78 -29.59
C PHE A 261 -2.03 -11.62 -29.26
N HIS A 262 -1.65 -10.57 -28.54
CA HIS A 262 -0.25 -10.20 -28.30
C HIS A 262 0.27 -10.61 -26.92
N SER A 263 -0.53 -11.32 -26.10
CA SER A 263 -0.07 -12.03 -24.90
C SER A 263 -0.33 -13.53 -25.06
N PHE A 264 -1.57 -13.98 -24.95
CA PHE A 264 -1.93 -15.40 -25.03
C PHE A 264 -1.55 -16.04 -26.38
N GLY A 265 -1.68 -15.31 -27.49
CA GLY A 265 -1.24 -15.78 -28.80
C GLY A 265 0.26 -16.11 -28.87
N LEU A 266 1.10 -15.45 -28.06
CA LEU A 266 2.55 -15.74 -28.00
C LEU A 266 2.83 -17.08 -27.31
N TYR A 267 2.02 -17.48 -26.34
CA TYR A 267 2.11 -18.81 -25.74
C TYR A 267 1.78 -19.90 -26.77
N ILE A 268 0.72 -19.72 -27.56
CA ILE A 268 0.36 -20.66 -28.64
C ILE A 268 1.48 -20.74 -29.70
N HIS A 269 2.07 -19.59 -30.07
CA HIS A 269 3.23 -19.55 -30.96
C HIS A 269 4.39 -20.37 -30.39
N ASN A 270 4.73 -20.17 -29.12
CA ASN A 270 5.81 -20.89 -28.46
C ASN A 270 5.56 -22.40 -28.40
N ASP A 271 4.35 -22.83 -28.03
CA ASP A 271 3.98 -24.26 -28.05
C ASP A 271 4.12 -24.85 -29.45
N THR A 272 3.68 -24.12 -30.48
CA THR A 272 3.78 -24.56 -31.88
C THR A 272 5.24 -24.65 -32.34
N MET A 273 6.05 -23.63 -32.08
CA MET A 273 7.47 -23.62 -32.47
C MET A 273 8.26 -24.72 -31.74
N SER A 274 7.98 -24.92 -30.45
CA SER A 274 8.57 -26.00 -29.66
C SER A 274 8.20 -27.37 -30.23
N ALA A 275 6.90 -27.62 -30.51
CA ALA A 275 6.42 -28.86 -31.08
C ALA A 275 6.97 -29.15 -32.50
N LEU A 276 7.23 -28.09 -33.30
CA LEU A 276 7.86 -28.19 -34.62
C LEU A 276 9.38 -28.39 -34.56
N GLY A 277 9.98 -28.47 -33.36
CA GLY A 277 11.43 -28.62 -33.19
C GLY A 277 12.22 -27.37 -33.56
N ARG A 278 11.62 -26.18 -33.41
CA ARG A 278 12.20 -24.88 -33.75
C ARG A 278 12.36 -23.97 -32.52
N PRO A 279 13.13 -24.38 -31.50
CA PRO A 279 13.29 -23.60 -30.26
C PRO A 279 13.93 -22.22 -30.48
N GLN A 280 14.74 -22.05 -31.53
CA GLN A 280 15.33 -20.77 -31.90
C GLN A 280 14.32 -19.72 -32.39
N ASP A 281 13.11 -20.14 -32.75
CA ASP A 281 12.04 -19.27 -33.22
C ASP A 281 11.00 -18.95 -32.12
N MET A 282 11.27 -19.38 -30.89
CA MET A 282 10.43 -19.09 -29.72
C MET A 282 10.74 -17.71 -29.14
N PHE A 283 9.73 -17.12 -28.49
CA PHE A 283 9.91 -16.00 -27.58
C PHE A 283 10.43 -16.51 -26.24
N SER A 284 11.72 -16.31 -25.97
CA SER A 284 12.41 -16.78 -24.76
C SER A 284 13.68 -15.97 -24.50
N ASP A 285 14.28 -16.13 -23.33
CA ASP A 285 15.53 -15.45 -22.98
C ASP A 285 16.75 -15.91 -23.82
N THR A 286 16.67 -17.08 -24.46
CA THR A 286 17.78 -17.65 -25.26
C THR A 286 17.59 -17.53 -26.77
N ALA A 287 16.44 -17.06 -27.23
CA ALA A 287 16.09 -16.92 -28.63
C ALA A 287 15.58 -15.50 -28.91
N ILE A 288 14.30 -15.33 -29.24
CA ILE A 288 13.70 -14.02 -29.49
C ILE A 288 13.28 -13.42 -28.15
N GLN A 289 14.07 -12.48 -27.64
CA GLN A 289 13.84 -11.90 -26.31
C GLN A 289 12.77 -10.82 -26.33
N LEU A 290 11.86 -10.86 -25.35
CA LEU A 290 10.90 -9.78 -25.07
C LEU A 290 11.11 -9.33 -23.63
N GLN A 291 12.14 -8.51 -23.39
CA GLN A 291 12.52 -8.10 -22.05
C GLN A 291 11.62 -6.97 -21.51
N PRO A 292 11.19 -7.03 -20.23
CA PRO A 292 10.42 -5.97 -19.58
C PRO A 292 11.34 -4.83 -19.13
N VAL A 293 12.00 -4.15 -20.08
CA VAL A 293 13.07 -3.17 -19.82
C VAL A 293 12.63 -2.00 -18.93
N PHE A 294 11.36 -1.60 -18.99
CA PHE A 294 10.82 -0.57 -18.10
C PHE A 294 10.76 -1.03 -16.65
N ALA A 295 10.36 -2.28 -16.39
CA ALA A 295 10.33 -2.83 -15.04
C ALA A 295 11.75 -3.01 -14.50
N GLN A 296 12.68 -3.52 -15.31
CA GLN A 296 14.10 -3.64 -14.95
C GLN A 296 14.71 -2.26 -14.62
N TRP A 297 14.37 -1.22 -15.38
CA TRP A 297 14.79 0.15 -15.09
C TRP A 297 14.26 0.68 -13.76
N ILE A 298 13.00 0.38 -13.43
CA ILE A 298 12.42 0.70 -12.11
C ILE A 298 13.14 -0.07 -11.00
N GLN A 299 13.37 -1.39 -11.16
CA GLN A 299 14.14 -2.18 -10.17
C GLN A 299 15.51 -1.54 -9.91
N ASN A 300 16.23 -1.17 -10.97
CA ASN A 300 17.53 -0.51 -10.84
C ASN A 300 17.42 0.84 -10.12
N THR A 301 16.40 1.65 -10.43
CA THR A 301 16.17 2.94 -9.77
C THR A 301 15.93 2.78 -8.27
N HIS A 302 15.17 1.76 -7.85
CA HIS A 302 14.97 1.44 -6.43
C HIS A 302 16.22 0.87 -5.77
N PHE A 303 16.98 0.03 -6.48
CA PHE A 303 18.21 -0.56 -5.97
C PHE A 303 19.29 0.49 -5.69
N VAL A 304 19.48 1.46 -6.59
CA VAL A 304 20.46 2.54 -6.42
C VAL A 304 19.94 3.72 -5.60
N ALA A 305 18.70 3.66 -5.10
CA ALA A 305 18.11 4.77 -4.34
C ALA A 305 18.90 5.12 -3.06
N PRO A 306 19.34 4.16 -2.22
CA PRO A 306 20.17 4.45 -1.06
C PRO A 306 21.45 5.19 -1.48
N GLN A 307 21.83 6.23 -0.74
CA GLN A 307 22.99 7.09 -1.04
C GLN A 307 22.90 7.94 -2.32
N PHE A 308 21.80 7.87 -3.09
CA PHE A 308 21.55 8.73 -4.25
C PHE A 308 20.26 9.54 -4.10
N SER A 309 19.10 8.94 -4.35
CA SER A 309 17.80 9.61 -4.23
C SER A 309 17.19 9.49 -2.83
N ALA A 310 17.71 8.59 -1.99
CA ALA A 310 17.39 8.42 -0.57
C ALA A 310 18.68 8.39 0.28
N PRO A 311 19.36 9.54 0.49
CA PRO A 311 20.68 9.57 1.14
C PRO A 311 20.72 9.02 2.57
N ASN A 312 19.60 9.14 3.31
CA ASN A 312 19.50 8.70 4.70
C ASN A 312 19.04 7.24 4.85
N ALA A 313 18.66 6.57 3.76
CA ALA A 313 18.33 5.15 3.79
C ALA A 313 19.62 4.30 3.71
N LEU A 314 19.69 3.23 4.50
CA LEU A 314 20.85 2.33 4.48
C LEU A 314 20.69 1.20 3.44
N ALA A 315 19.45 0.76 3.20
CA ALA A 315 19.13 -0.29 2.23
C ALA A 315 17.93 0.10 1.36
N ALA A 316 17.77 -0.60 0.23
CA ALA A 316 16.64 -0.42 -0.67
C ALA A 316 15.31 -0.82 0.00
N THR A 317 14.19 -0.38 -0.57
CA THR A 317 12.84 -0.62 -0.03
C THR A 317 12.51 -2.12 0.12
N SER A 318 13.04 -2.96 -0.78
CA SER A 318 12.95 -4.41 -0.72
C SER A 318 14.22 -5.02 -1.32
N LEU A 319 14.53 -6.25 -0.93
CA LEU A 319 15.62 -7.04 -1.51
C LEU A 319 15.22 -7.70 -2.84
N THR A 320 13.95 -7.60 -3.26
CA THR A 320 13.50 -8.10 -4.57
C THR A 320 14.08 -7.30 -5.72
N TRP A 321 14.42 -6.02 -5.50
CA TRP A 321 14.97 -5.12 -6.52
C TRP A 321 16.43 -5.44 -6.89
N GLY A 322 17.17 -6.10 -6.00
CA GLY A 322 18.60 -6.34 -6.10
C GLY A 322 19.28 -6.50 -4.74
N GLY A 323 20.57 -6.80 -4.74
CA GLY A 323 21.38 -6.98 -3.53
C GLY A 323 21.60 -8.44 -3.14
N ASP A 324 21.98 -8.65 -1.88
CA ASP A 324 22.33 -9.97 -1.38
C ASP A 324 21.12 -10.79 -0.93
N LEU A 325 21.23 -12.11 -1.04
CA LEU A 325 20.27 -13.05 -0.51
C LEU A 325 20.28 -13.02 1.02
N VAL A 326 19.10 -12.95 1.63
CA VAL A 326 18.93 -13.10 3.08
C VAL A 326 18.38 -14.49 3.38
N ALA A 327 19.07 -15.22 4.26
CA ALA A 327 18.67 -16.55 4.71
C ALA A 327 18.48 -16.59 6.22
N VAL A 328 17.45 -17.30 6.68
CA VAL A 328 17.15 -17.53 8.10
C VAL A 328 16.88 -19.02 8.30
N GLY A 329 17.59 -19.65 9.23
CA GLY A 329 17.41 -21.07 9.54
C GLY A 329 17.62 -22.00 8.33
N GLY A 330 18.55 -21.66 7.43
CA GLY A 330 18.84 -22.45 6.22
C GLY A 330 17.83 -22.30 5.08
N LYS A 331 16.83 -21.44 5.23
CA LYS A 331 15.84 -21.10 4.19
C LYS A 331 16.07 -19.69 3.67
N VAL A 332 15.78 -19.45 2.40
CA VAL A 332 15.84 -18.13 1.78
C VAL A 332 14.65 -17.31 2.27
N ALA A 333 14.90 -16.23 3.00
CA ALA A 333 13.87 -15.28 3.40
C ALA A 333 13.51 -14.35 2.23
N MET A 334 14.52 -13.83 1.53
CA MET A 334 14.33 -13.00 0.34
C MET A 334 15.57 -13.03 -0.54
N MET A 335 15.36 -12.89 -1.85
CA MET A 335 16.42 -12.74 -2.85
C MET A 335 15.93 -11.82 -3.98
N PRO A 336 16.85 -11.26 -4.78
CA PRO A 336 16.47 -10.52 -5.98
C PRO A 336 15.58 -11.36 -6.91
N ILE A 337 14.52 -10.73 -7.42
CA ILE A 337 13.60 -11.35 -8.38
C ILE A 337 13.94 -10.81 -9.76
N SER A 338 14.57 -11.65 -10.59
CA SER A 338 14.89 -11.31 -11.97
C SER A 338 13.62 -11.23 -12.81
N LEU A 339 13.57 -10.26 -13.72
CA LEU A 339 12.47 -10.11 -14.68
C LEU A 339 13.00 -10.39 -16.09
N GLY A 340 12.57 -11.50 -16.69
CA GLY A 340 12.95 -11.93 -18.04
C GLY A 340 11.76 -11.94 -19.00
N THR A 341 11.93 -12.64 -20.12
CA THR A 341 10.88 -12.79 -21.15
C THR A 341 9.65 -13.49 -20.58
N SER A 342 9.82 -14.49 -19.70
CA SER A 342 8.70 -15.18 -19.06
C SER A 342 7.84 -14.24 -18.21
N ASP A 343 8.48 -13.30 -17.50
CA ASP A 343 7.79 -12.30 -16.67
C ASP A 343 7.10 -11.21 -17.50
N PHE A 344 7.58 -10.95 -18.72
CA PHE A 344 6.91 -10.05 -19.65
C PHE A 344 5.63 -10.65 -20.26
N LEU A 345 5.59 -11.98 -20.41
CA LEU A 345 4.46 -12.67 -21.03
C LEU A 345 3.26 -12.87 -20.09
N VAL A 346 3.51 -12.98 -18.78
CA VAL A 346 2.49 -13.22 -17.73
C VAL A 346 1.73 -11.95 -17.34
#